data_AF-A0A7J6VMN9-F1
#
_entry.id   AF-A0A7J6VMN9-F1
#
_cell.length_a   1.000
_cell.length_b   1.000
_cell.length_c   1.000
_cell.angle_alpha   90.00
_cell.angle_beta   90.00
_cell.angle_gamma   90.00
#
_symmetry.space_group_name_H-M   'P 1'
#
loop_
_entity.id
_entity.type
_entity.pdbx_description
1 polymer ?
#
loop_
_entity_poly.entity_id
_entity_poly.type
_entity_poly.pdbx_seq_one_letter_code
_entity_poly.pdbx_strand_id
1 'polypeptide(L)'
;MIEHTKKLVEERFTTLGGYEHNAEVVYGDTDSVMVQFGVPTVDAAMTLGREAAEYISGTFIRSNTVQTILVNKDGVKGIVKLPSMV
;
A
#
# COMPACT_ATOMS: atom_id res chain seq x y z
N MET A 1 -13.36 2.73 -4.59
CA MET A 1 -11.90 2.98 -4.72
C MET A 1 -11.12 2.29 -3.62
N ILE A 2 -11.42 2.56 -2.35
CA ILE A 2 -10.71 1.98 -1.21
C ILE A 2 -10.76 0.43 -1.17
N GLU A 3 -11.93 -0.15 -1.42
CA GLU A 3 -12.12 -1.61 -1.52
C GLU A 3 -11.28 -2.23 -2.65
N HIS A 4 -11.17 -1.53 -3.77
CA HIS A 4 -10.39 -2.00 -4.92
C HIS A 4 -8.90 -1.96 -4.61
N THR A 5 -8.41 -0.87 -4.03
CA THR A 5 -7.03 -0.75 -3.56
C THR A 5 -6.71 -1.82 -2.52
N LYS A 6 -7.61 -2.05 -1.57
CA LYS A 6 -7.45 -3.08 -0.54
C LYS A 6 -7.22 -4.45 -1.17
N LYS A 7 -8.09 -4.86 -2.10
CA LYS A 7 -7.94 -6.14 -2.82
C LYS A 7 -6.64 -6.21 -3.61
N LEU A 8 -6.28 -5.14 -4.34
CA LEU A 8 -5.03 -5.11 -5.10
C LEU A 8 -3.79 -5.32 -4.22
N VAL A 9 -3.78 -4.70 -3.04
CA VAL A 9 -2.68 -4.86 -2.07
C VAL A 9 -2.65 -6.27 -1.50
N GLU A 10 -3.80 -6.76 -1.01
CA GLU A 10 -3.91 -8.08 -0.37
C GLU A 10 -3.74 -9.24 -1.35
N GLU A 11 -3.97 -9.06 -2.65
CA GLU A 11 -3.71 -10.08 -3.67
C GLU A 11 -2.26 -10.05 -4.17
N ARG A 12 -1.69 -8.85 -4.34
CA ARG A 12 -0.34 -8.68 -4.88
C ARG A 12 0.74 -9.01 -3.86
N PHE A 13 0.64 -8.46 -2.65
CA PHE A 13 1.67 -8.55 -1.62
C PHE A 13 1.39 -9.72 -0.69
N THR A 14 1.47 -10.94 -1.24
CA THR A 14 1.27 -12.18 -0.49
C THR A 14 2.50 -13.07 -0.58
N THR A 15 2.60 -14.03 0.33
CA THR A 15 3.63 -15.08 0.27
C THR A 15 3.51 -15.93 -1.00
N LEU A 16 2.30 -16.09 -1.54
CA LEU A 16 2.05 -16.73 -2.84
C LEU A 16 2.60 -15.89 -4.00
N GLY A 17 2.62 -14.56 -3.84
CA GLY A 17 3.22 -13.60 -4.78
C GLY A 17 4.75 -13.49 -4.68
N GLY A 18 5.39 -14.24 -3.77
CA GLY A 18 6.84 -14.24 -3.58
C GLY A 18 7.36 -13.25 -2.52
N TYR A 19 6.47 -12.66 -1.71
CA TYR A 19 6.86 -11.78 -0.60
C TYR A 19 7.11 -12.57 0.69
N GLU A 20 7.91 -12.02 1.61
CA GLU A 20 8.20 -12.68 2.90
C GLU A 20 6.96 -12.83 3.79
N HIS A 21 6.02 -11.89 3.67
CA HIS A 21 4.82 -11.81 4.50
C HIS A 21 3.61 -11.41 3.67
N ASN A 22 2.42 -11.76 4.19
CA ASN A 22 1.16 -11.27 3.63
C ASN A 22 0.90 -9.85 4.12
N ALA A 23 0.71 -8.93 3.19
CA ALA A 23 0.29 -7.59 3.50
C ALA A 23 -1.20 -7.56 3.86
N GLU A 24 -1.55 -6.76 4.87
CA GLU A 24 -2.93 -6.58 5.31
C GLU A 24 -3.27 -5.10 5.41
N VAL A 25 -4.45 -4.71 4.92
CA VAL A 25 -4.93 -3.34 5.09
C VAL A 25 -5.59 -3.18 6.46
N VAL A 26 -4.88 -2.50 7.36
CA VAL A 26 -5.28 -2.32 8.77
C VAL A 26 -6.12 -1.07 9.01
N TYR A 27 -6.10 -0.12 8.08
CA TYR A 27 -6.92 1.10 8.17
C TYR A 27 -7.23 1.65 6.78
N GLY A 28 -8.36 2.33 6.65
CA GLY A 28 -8.75 3.04 5.44
C GLY A 28 -9.59 4.26 5.78
N ASP A 29 -9.18 5.41 5.27
CA ASP A 29 -9.94 6.66 5.27
C ASP A 29 -10.21 7.07 3.82
N THR A 30 -11.22 7.91 3.61
CA THR A 30 -11.72 8.49 2.36
C THR A 30 -10.75 8.48 1.18
N ASP A 31 -9.52 8.95 1.39
CA ASP A 31 -8.46 9.06 0.38
C ASP A 31 -7.13 8.39 0.79
N SER A 32 -7.11 7.44 1.73
CA SER A 32 -5.89 6.74 2.14
C SER A 32 -6.13 5.37 2.76
N VAL A 33 -5.18 4.45 2.59
CA VAL A 33 -5.19 3.14 3.26
C VAL A 33 -3.88 2.91 3.98
N MET A 34 -3.91 2.29 5.15
CA MET A 34 -2.71 1.85 5.86
C MET A 34 -2.55 0.35 5.66
N VAL A 35 -1.37 -0.05 5.18
CA VAL A 35 -0.98 -1.42 4.87
C VAL A 35 0.10 -1.86 5.85
N GLN A 36 -0.13 -2.98 6.52
CA GLN A 36 0.84 -3.70 7.33
C GLN A 36 1.53 -4.72 6.43
N PHE A 37 2.79 -4.49 6.06
CA PHE A 37 3.55 -5.43 5.21
C PHE A 37 4.16 -6.60 5.98
N GLY A 38 4.27 -6.52 7.31
CA GLY A 38 4.81 -7.58 8.16
C GLY A 38 6.33 -7.75 8.15
N VAL A 39 7.06 -7.00 7.31
CA VAL A 39 8.54 -7.05 7.26
C VAL A 39 9.18 -6.45 8.51
N PRO A 40 10.35 -6.90 8.97
CA PRO A 40 10.94 -6.43 10.24
C PRO A 40 11.66 -5.07 10.12
N THR A 41 11.96 -4.60 8.91
CA THR A 41 12.76 -3.39 8.69
C THR A 41 11.96 -2.27 8.01
N VAL A 42 12.23 -1.03 8.42
CA VAL A 42 11.64 0.17 7.81
C VAL A 42 12.03 0.28 6.34
N ASP A 43 13.26 -0.09 5.99
CA ASP A 43 13.78 -0.01 4.61
C ASP A 43 13.01 -0.93 3.64
N ALA A 44 12.77 -2.18 4.04
CA ALA A 44 11.94 -3.11 3.26
C ALA A 44 10.51 -2.59 3.13
N ALA A 45 9.93 -2.06 4.22
CA ALA A 45 8.58 -1.49 4.20
C ALA A 45 8.47 -0.27 3.27
N MET A 46 9.50 0.57 3.22
CA MET A 46 9.55 1.72 2.30
C MET A 46 9.63 1.26 0.85
N THR A 47 10.38 0.20 0.57
CA THR A 47 10.51 -0.38 -0.78
C THR A 47 9.19 -0.99 -1.24
N LEU A 48 8.59 -1.88 -0.42
CA LEU A 48 7.30 -2.50 -0.70
C LEU A 48 6.18 -1.47 -0.83
N GLY A 49 6.24 -0.45 0.03
CA GLY A 49 5.40 0.70 -0.10
C GLY A 49 5.50 1.29 -1.50
N ARG A 50 6.69 1.76 -1.90
CA ARG A 50 6.87 2.45 -3.19
C ARG A 50 6.33 1.62 -4.35
N GLU A 51 6.62 0.32 -4.35
CA GLU A 51 6.07 -0.61 -5.34
C GLU A 51 4.54 -0.66 -5.32
N ALA A 52 3.92 -0.72 -4.14
CA ALA A 52 2.46 -0.69 -4.01
C ALA A 52 1.87 0.60 -4.58
N ALA A 53 2.46 1.76 -4.26
CA ALA A 53 1.99 3.05 -4.79
C ALA A 53 2.06 3.11 -6.31
N GLU A 54 3.16 2.64 -6.91
CA GLU A 54 3.33 2.59 -8.37
C GLU A 54 2.33 1.62 -9.02
N TYR A 55 2.20 0.42 -8.48
CA TYR A 55 1.27 -0.60 -8.96
C TYR A 55 -0.18 -0.11 -8.94
N ILE A 56 -0.60 0.43 -7.79
CA ILE A 56 -1.96 0.96 -7.60
C ILE A 56 -2.18 2.16 -8.52
N SER A 57 -1.22 3.08 -8.65
CA SER A 57 -1.33 4.22 -9.58
C SER A 57 -1.57 3.77 -11.01
N GLY A 58 -0.92 2.69 -11.46
CA GLY A 58 -1.10 2.14 -12.81
C GLY A 58 -2.48 1.55 -13.07
N THR A 59 -3.24 1.17 -12.04
CA THR A 59 -4.59 0.63 -12.19
C THR A 59 -5.68 1.70 -12.34
N PHE A 60 -5.40 2.96 -11.96
CA PHE A 60 -6.37 4.05 -12.04
C PHE A 60 -6.21 4.83 -13.37
N ILE A 61 -7.14 4.60 -14.30
CA ILE A 61 -7.17 5.14 -15.68
C ILE A 61 -7.14 6.69 -15.76
N ARG A 62 -7.37 7.43 -14.66
CA ARG A 62 -7.57 8.89 -14.68
C ARG A 62 -6.98 9.66 -13.50
N SER A 63 -6.03 9.11 -12.77
CA SER A 63 -5.58 9.75 -11.53
C SER A 63 -4.07 9.77 -11.42
N ASN A 64 -3.51 10.96 -11.67
CA ASN A 64 -2.09 11.21 -11.57
C ASN A 64 -1.66 11.07 -10.10
N THR A 65 -0.86 10.03 -9.87
CA THR A 65 0.11 9.87 -8.78
C THR A 65 -0.50 9.67 -7.38
N VAL A 66 -0.49 8.41 -6.91
CA VAL A 66 -0.50 8.09 -5.47
C VAL A 66 0.72 8.76 -4.83
N GLN A 67 0.49 9.69 -3.90
CA GLN A 67 1.55 10.46 -3.26
C GLN A 67 1.77 10.01 -1.82
N THR A 68 2.94 9.41 -1.60
CA THR A 68 3.58 9.24 -0.28
C THR A 68 3.19 7.98 0.47
N ILE A 69 4.24 7.31 0.96
CA ILE A 69 4.15 6.23 1.92
C ILE A 69 4.90 6.58 3.17
N LEU A 70 4.13 6.78 4.24
CA LEU A 70 4.65 7.02 5.57
C LEU A 70 4.83 5.66 6.25
N VAL A 71 6.08 5.31 6.57
CA VAL A 71 6.42 4.11 7.34
C VAL A 71 6.64 4.51 8.79
N ASN A 72 5.86 3.96 9.71
CA ASN A 72 6.02 4.24 11.13
C ASN A 72 6.99 3.25 11.81
N LYS A 73 7.83 3.74 12.73
CA LYS A 73 8.89 2.97 13.40
C LYS A 73 8.37 1.91 14.37
N ASP A 74 7.14 2.08 14.87
CA ASP A 74 6.53 1.19 15.87
C ASP A 74 5.96 -0.12 15.31
N GLY A 75 6.17 -0.40 14.01
CA GLY A 75 5.83 -1.70 13.44
C GLY A 75 5.33 -1.62 12.02
N VAL A 76 6.13 -1.06 11.12
CA VAL A 76 6.16 -1.51 9.71
C VAL A 76 4.79 -1.43 9.02
N LYS A 77 4.14 -0.27 9.20
CA LYS A 77 2.89 0.09 8.53
C LYS A 77 3.20 1.20 7.54
N GLY A 78 2.85 1.00 6.27
CA GLY A 78 2.91 2.00 5.21
C GLY A 78 1.53 2.63 4.99
N ILE A 79 1.45 3.95 4.78
CA ILE A 79 0.19 4.61 4.40
C ILE A 79 0.19 4.87 2.89
N VAL A 80 -0.76 4.37 2.13
CA VAL A 80 -0.94 4.66 0.70
C VAL A 80 -2.02 5.72 0.54
N LYS A 81 -1.68 6.92 0.07
CA LYS A 81 -2.63 8.01 -0.21
C LYS A 81 -3.26 7.84 -1.60
N LEU A 82 -4.56 7.62 -1.64
CA LEU A 82 -5.33 7.59 -2.88
C LEU A 82 -5.52 9.00 -3.44
N PRO A 83 -5.51 9.16 -4.77
CA PRO A 83 -5.74 10.46 -5.37
C PRO A 83 -7.19 10.89 -5.15
N SER A 84 -7.37 12.11 -4.68
CA SER A 84 -8.70 12.72 -4.47
C SER A 84 -9.34 13.02 -5.83
N MET A 85 -10.52 12.46 -6.09
CA MET A 85 -11.36 12.88 -7.22
C MET A 85 -12.12 14.15 -6.82
N VAL A 86 -11.47 15.31 -6.90
CA VAL A 86 -12.12 16.63 -6.90
C VAL A 86 -11.75 17.38 -8.17
#